data_AF-D2JES4-F1
#
_entry.id   AF-D2JES4-F1
#
_cell.length_a   1.000
_cell.length_b   1.000
_cell.length_c   1.000
_cell.angle_alpha   90.00
_cell.angle_beta   90.00
_cell.angle_gamma   90.00
#
_symmetry.space_group_name_H-M   'P 1'
#
loop_
_entity.id
_entity.type
_entity.pdbx_description
1 polymer ?
#
loop_
_entity_poly.entity_id
_entity_poly.type
_entity_poly.pdbx_seq_one_letter_code
_entity_poly.pdbx_strand_id
1 'polypeptide(L)'
;MDLHTKRIISYTFSKRMTVDCVIQTLNKAKIHYHIPEGMILHTDLGSQYTAREVEQWLKTNKIRHSYSRKGTPYDNAGIESFHASLKKEEVYTTSYSDFEEANRALFSYIEGFYNRNRIHSSIHYLTPQEFEELAKEKMA
;
A
#
# COMPACT_ATOMS: atom_id res chain seq x y z
N MET A 1 -1.64 1.53 -0.48
CA MET A 1 -1.65 1.73 -1.93
C MET A 1 -2.46 2.97 -2.23
N ASP A 2 -2.03 3.81 -3.17
CA ASP A 2 -2.89 4.85 -3.75
C ASP A 2 -3.86 4.23 -4.77
N LEU A 3 -5.16 4.43 -4.59
CA LEU A 3 -6.16 3.89 -5.49
C LEU A 3 -6.21 4.59 -6.84
N HIS A 4 -5.77 5.86 -6.92
CA HIS A 4 -5.76 6.60 -8.17
C HIS A 4 -4.63 6.12 -9.09
N THR A 5 -3.39 6.17 -8.59
CA THR A 5 -2.18 5.81 -9.38
C THR A 5 -1.82 4.34 -9.35
N LYS A 6 -2.43 3.55 -8.45
CA LYS A 6 -2.05 2.15 -8.14
C LYS A 6 -0.70 1.99 -7.47
N ARG A 7 -0.02 3.08 -7.12
CA ARG A 7 1.30 3.05 -6.49
C ARG A 7 1.24 2.44 -5.09
N ILE A 8 2.20 1.58 -4.77
CA ILE A 8 2.45 1.21 -3.38
C ILE A 8 3.29 2.31 -2.74
N ILE A 9 2.64 3.13 -1.89
CA ILE A 9 3.28 4.27 -1.21
C ILE A 9 4.27 3.79 -0.13
N SER A 10 3.91 2.76 0.62
CA SER A 10 4.68 2.28 1.77
C SER A 10 4.21 0.87 2.15
N TYR A 11 5.12 0.10 2.74
CA TYR A 11 4.85 -1.17 3.37
C TYR A 11 5.82 -1.40 4.56
N THR A 12 5.46 -2.36 5.42
CA THR A 12 6.36 -2.87 6.46
C THR A 12 6.34 -4.39 6.41
N PHE A 13 7.53 -4.97 6.35
CA PHE A 13 7.71 -6.42 6.40
C PHE A 13 8.10 -6.84 7.82
N SER A 14 7.40 -7.84 8.36
CA SER A 14 7.56 -8.28 9.75
C SER A 14 7.23 -9.76 9.88
N LYS A 15 7.83 -10.42 10.87
CA LYS A 15 7.55 -11.82 11.23
C LYS A 15 6.17 -11.99 11.88
N ARG A 16 5.55 -10.91 12.35
CA ARG A 16 4.25 -10.94 13.06
C ARG A 16 3.36 -9.80 12.61
N MET A 17 2.07 -10.09 12.53
CA MET A 17 1.03 -9.10 12.21
C MET A 17 0.61 -8.35 13.49
N THR A 18 1.26 -7.23 13.76
CA THR A 18 1.02 -6.39 14.96
C THR A 18 0.48 -5.02 14.60
N VAL A 19 -0.14 -4.35 15.58
CA VAL A 19 -0.54 -2.93 15.47
C VAL A 19 0.65 -2.05 15.11
N ASP A 20 1.83 -2.32 15.69
CA ASP A 20 3.06 -1.58 15.40
C ASP A 20 3.45 -1.63 13.92
N CYS A 21 3.19 -2.73 13.22
CA CYS A 21 3.46 -2.82 11.78
C CYS A 21 2.63 -1.83 10.98
N VAL A 22 1.37 -1.60 11.38
CA VAL A 22 0.48 -0.61 10.75
C VAL A 22 1.00 0.79 11.03
N ILE A 23 1.29 1.11 12.30
CA ILE A 23 1.82 2.42 12.70
C ILE A 23 3.15 2.74 11.99
N GLN A 24 4.07 1.77 11.92
CA GLN A 24 5.34 1.96 11.19
C GLN A 24 5.11 2.23 9.70
N THR A 25 4.19 1.51 9.07
CA THR A 25 3.85 1.71 7.65
C THR A 25 3.28 3.11 7.41
N LEU A 26 2.39 3.57 8.29
CA LEU A 26 1.78 4.90 8.24
C LEU A 26 2.82 6.01 8.47
N ASN A 27 3.73 5.83 9.43
CA ASN A 27 4.84 6.75 9.67
C ASN A 27 5.78 6.86 8.45
N LYS A 28 6.14 5.72 7.84
CA LYS A 28 6.93 5.71 6.59
C LYS A 28 6.19 6.43 5.46
N ALA A 29 4.89 6.16 5.29
CA ALA A 29 4.10 6.81 4.26
C ALA A 29 4.08 8.34 4.43
N LYS A 30 3.92 8.82 5.67
CA LYS A 30 3.92 10.26 5.99
C LYS A 30 5.25 10.96 5.69
N ILE A 31 6.38 10.23 5.78
CA ILE A 31 7.71 10.79 5.45
C ILE A 31 7.84 11.00 3.93
N HIS A 32 7.32 10.07 3.14
CA HIS A 32 7.54 10.06 1.68
C HIS A 32 6.39 10.66 0.87
N TYR A 33 5.23 10.89 1.50
CA TYR A 33 4.03 11.34 0.82
C TYR A 33 3.35 12.47 1.59
N HIS A 34 2.90 13.49 0.85
CA HIS A 34 2.08 14.54 1.43
C HIS A 34 0.72 13.95 1.83
N ILE A 35 0.34 14.14 3.10
CA ILE A 35 -0.97 13.73 3.62
C ILE A 35 -1.82 15.00 3.72
N PRO A 36 -2.71 15.28 2.75
CA PRO A 36 -3.61 16.41 2.84
C PRO A 36 -4.65 16.19 3.94
N GLU A 37 -5.14 17.28 4.52
CA GLU A 37 -6.25 17.23 5.47
C GLU A 37 -7.48 16.62 4.80
N GLY A 38 -8.11 15.65 5.48
CA GLY A 38 -9.27 14.94 4.94
C GLY A 38 -8.94 13.80 3.97
N MET A 39 -7.66 13.44 3.80
CA MET A 39 -7.27 12.19 3.13
C MET A 39 -8.01 11.00 3.73
N ILE A 40 -8.42 10.06 2.90
CA ILE A 40 -9.12 8.84 3.34
C ILE A 40 -8.11 7.70 3.38
N LEU A 41 -7.98 7.06 4.54
CA LEU A 41 -7.42 5.72 4.63
C LEU A 41 -8.59 4.74 4.61
N HIS A 42 -8.59 3.79 3.67
CA HIS A 42 -9.59 2.73 3.61
C HIS A 42 -8.95 1.39 4.00
N THR A 43 -9.56 0.67 4.95
CA THR A 43 -9.07 -0.62 5.44
C THR A 43 -10.22 -1.62 5.63
N ASP A 44 -9.90 -2.89 5.84
CA ASP A 44 -10.87 -3.84 6.36
C ASP A 44 -11.09 -3.68 7.88
N LEU A 45 -12.00 -4.46 8.44
CA LEU A 45 -12.29 -4.48 9.88
C LEU A 45 -11.27 -5.31 10.69
N GLY A 46 -10.04 -5.49 10.18
CA GLY A 46 -8.98 -6.21 10.86
C GLY A 46 -8.60 -5.56 12.19
N SER A 47 -8.35 -6.38 13.21
CA SER A 47 -8.11 -5.91 14.59
C SER A 47 -6.94 -4.95 14.72
N GLN A 48 -5.94 -5.06 13.84
CA GLN A 48 -4.78 -4.17 13.81
C GLN A 48 -5.17 -2.76 13.34
N TYR A 49 -6.11 -2.64 12.39
CA TYR A 49 -6.58 -1.36 11.86
C TYR A 49 -7.60 -0.69 12.78
N THR A 50 -8.44 -1.48 13.46
CA THR A 50 -9.42 -0.98 14.44
C THR A 50 -8.81 -0.71 15.82
N ALA A 51 -7.49 -0.89 15.99
CA ALA A 51 -6.81 -0.67 17.25
C ALA A 51 -6.82 0.82 17.63
N ARG A 52 -6.90 1.10 18.93
CA ARG A 52 -6.98 2.47 19.46
C ARG A 52 -5.77 3.32 19.07
N GLU A 53 -4.59 2.71 19.01
CA GLU A 53 -3.34 3.35 18.63
C GLU A 53 -3.39 3.84 17.17
N VAL A 54 -3.96 3.06 16.26
CA VAL A 54 -4.13 3.43 14.85
C VAL A 54 -5.15 4.54 14.72
N GLU A 55 -6.31 4.42 15.36
CA GLU A 55 -7.33 5.48 15.35
C GLU A 55 -6.81 6.81 15.90
N GLN A 56 -6.05 6.76 17.00
CA GLN A 56 -5.43 7.96 17.56
C GLN A 56 -4.40 8.57 16.61
N TRP A 57 -3.59 7.75 15.93
CA TRP A 57 -2.64 8.23 14.92
C TRP A 57 -3.36 8.91 13.76
N LEU A 58 -4.44 8.31 13.23
CA LEU A 58 -5.22 8.87 12.12
C LEU A 58 -5.86 10.21 12.52
N LYS A 59 -6.46 10.27 13.71
CA LYS A 59 -7.05 11.50 14.26
C LYS A 59 -6.03 12.62 14.40
N THR A 60 -4.85 12.34 14.95
CA THR A 60 -3.76 13.33 15.09
C THR A 60 -3.28 13.87 13.73
N ASN A 61 -3.33 13.04 12.69
CA ASN A 61 -2.93 13.42 11.33
C ASN A 61 -4.10 13.91 10.46
N LYS A 62 -5.29 14.09 11.04
CA LYS A 62 -6.51 14.54 10.34
C LYS A 62 -6.88 13.69 9.11
N ILE A 63 -6.63 12.38 9.21
CA ILE A 63 -6.99 11.40 8.19
C ILE A 63 -8.34 10.80 8.55
N ARG A 64 -9.25 10.73 7.57
CA ARG A 64 -10.53 10.06 7.75
C ARG A 64 -10.36 8.56 7.55
N HIS A 65 -10.67 7.78 8.58
CA HIS A 65 -10.72 6.33 8.44
C HIS A 65 -12.04 5.91 7.79
N SER A 66 -11.95 5.06 6.78
CA SER A 66 -13.07 4.41 6.11
C SER A 66 -12.87 2.90 6.18
N TYR A 67 -13.95 2.16 6.33
CA TYR A 67 -13.92 0.71 6.47
C TYR A 67 -14.70 0.03 5.36
N SER A 68 -14.20 -1.11 4.88
CA SER A 68 -14.95 -1.99 3.98
C SER A 68 -16.23 -2.45 4.67
N ARG A 69 -17.34 -2.51 3.94
CA ARG A 69 -18.61 -3.01 4.49
C ARG A 69 -18.51 -4.51 4.73
N LYS A 70 -19.15 -4.98 5.81
CA LYS A 70 -19.23 -6.42 6.10
C LYS A 70 -19.87 -7.14 4.92
N GLY A 71 -19.17 -8.13 4.36
CA GLY A 71 -19.64 -8.93 3.22
C GLY A 71 -19.49 -8.26 1.84
N THR A 72 -18.71 -7.18 1.71
CA THR A 72 -18.45 -6.50 0.43
C THR A 72 -16.97 -6.62 0.03
N PRO A 73 -16.53 -7.74 -0.57
CA PRO A 73 -15.12 -7.95 -0.92
C PRO A 73 -14.60 -6.94 -1.96
N TYR A 74 -15.47 -6.36 -2.78
CA TYR A 74 -15.11 -5.39 -3.81
C TYR A 74 -14.48 -4.11 -3.27
N ASP A 75 -14.76 -3.75 -2.00
CA ASP A 75 -14.22 -2.54 -1.37
C ASP A 75 -12.68 -2.57 -1.30
N ASN A 76 -12.07 -3.76 -1.26
CA ASN A 76 -10.62 -3.97 -1.20
C ASN A 76 -10.00 -4.49 -2.50
N ALA A 77 -10.76 -4.55 -3.60
CA ALA A 77 -10.32 -5.21 -4.84
C ALA A 77 -8.97 -4.67 -5.38
N GLY A 78 -8.69 -3.37 -5.18
CA GLY A 78 -7.43 -2.77 -5.61
C GLY A 78 -6.21 -3.37 -4.91
N ILE A 79 -6.23 -3.44 -3.57
CA ILE A 79 -5.11 -3.98 -2.80
C ILE A 79 -5.02 -5.51 -2.93
N GLU A 80 -6.16 -6.19 -3.07
CA GLU A 80 -6.20 -7.64 -3.33
C GLU A 80 -5.55 -8.00 -4.68
N SER A 81 -5.79 -7.19 -5.72
CA SER A 81 -5.15 -7.36 -7.03
C SER A 81 -3.62 -7.19 -6.96
N PHE A 82 -3.15 -6.23 -6.16
CA PHE A 82 -1.72 -6.10 -5.86
C PHE A 82 -1.17 -7.35 -5.16
N HIS A 83 -1.83 -7.82 -4.10
CA HIS A 83 -1.39 -9.01 -3.37
C HIS A 83 -1.36 -10.26 -4.26
N ALA A 84 -2.32 -10.42 -5.16
CA ALA A 84 -2.33 -11.51 -6.12
C ALA A 84 -1.14 -11.44 -7.09
N SER A 85 -0.83 -10.24 -7.59
CA SER A 85 0.33 -10.02 -8.47
C SER A 85 1.65 -10.31 -7.75
N LEU A 86 1.86 -9.70 -6.57
CA LEU A 86 3.04 -9.92 -5.73
C LEU A 86 3.28 -11.41 -5.45
N LYS A 87 2.22 -12.14 -5.08
CA LYS A 87 2.35 -13.56 -4.80
C LYS A 87 2.75 -14.36 -6.04
N LYS A 88 2.06 -14.12 -7.16
CA LYS A 88 2.28 -14.86 -8.40
C LYS A 88 3.65 -14.61 -9.03
N GLU A 89 4.13 -13.37 -8.93
CA GLU A 89 5.30 -12.91 -9.70
C GLU A 89 6.59 -12.90 -8.90
N GLU A 90 6.51 -12.95 -7.57
CA GLU A 90 7.66 -12.93 -6.67
C GLU A 90 7.58 -14.07 -5.65
N VAL A 91 6.57 -14.07 -4.78
CA VAL A 91 6.57 -14.98 -3.60
C VAL A 91 6.49 -16.45 -3.97
N TYR A 92 5.74 -16.82 -5.02
CA TYR A 92 5.59 -18.22 -5.44
C TYR A 92 6.70 -18.71 -6.36
N THR A 93 7.46 -17.80 -6.95
CA THR A 93 8.54 -18.12 -7.90
C THR A 93 9.92 -18.03 -7.27
N THR A 94 10.02 -17.45 -6.07
CA THR A 94 11.28 -17.21 -5.38
C THR A 94 11.37 -18.02 -4.09
N SER A 95 12.53 -18.64 -3.86
CA SER A 95 12.89 -19.24 -2.58
C SER A 95 13.83 -18.30 -1.82
N TYR A 96 13.48 -17.96 -0.59
CA TYR A 96 14.30 -17.09 0.27
C TYR A 96 15.10 -17.92 1.27
N SER A 97 16.39 -17.67 1.37
CA SER A 97 17.29 -18.36 2.31
C SER A 97 17.10 -17.85 3.74
N ASP A 98 16.78 -16.57 3.89
CA ASP A 98 16.51 -15.94 5.18
C ASP A 98 15.52 -14.77 5.09
N PHE A 99 15.19 -14.20 6.25
CA PHE A 99 14.23 -13.10 6.39
C PHE A 99 14.72 -11.81 5.72
N GLU A 100 16.03 -11.55 5.73
CA GLU A 100 16.60 -10.33 5.14
C GLU A 100 16.65 -10.41 3.62
N GLU A 101 16.90 -11.59 3.07
CA GLU A 101 16.78 -11.86 1.64
C GLU A 101 15.34 -11.63 1.16
N ALA A 102 14.36 -12.18 1.86
CA ALA A 102 12.95 -11.91 1.56
C ALA A 102 12.64 -10.41 1.61
N ASN A 103 13.14 -9.70 2.61
CA ASN A 103 12.94 -8.26 2.74
C ASN A 103 13.52 -7.47 1.53
N ARG A 104 14.74 -7.81 1.10
CA ARG A 104 15.37 -7.19 -0.08
C ARG A 104 14.64 -7.52 -1.38
N ALA A 105 14.19 -8.77 -1.53
CA ALA A 105 13.43 -9.19 -2.70
C ALA A 105 12.10 -8.45 -2.80
N LEU A 106 11.35 -8.35 -1.69
CA LEU A 106 10.11 -7.57 -1.63
C LEU A 106 10.34 -6.09 -1.93
N PHE A 107 11.44 -5.50 -1.44
CA PHE A 107 11.82 -4.12 -1.78
C PHE A 107 12.08 -3.96 -3.27
N SER A 108 12.90 -4.85 -3.86
CA SER A 108 13.22 -4.84 -5.28
C SER A 108 11.97 -5.00 -6.14
N TYR A 109 11.08 -5.93 -5.77
CA TYR A 109 9.82 -6.11 -6.45
C TYR A 109 8.93 -4.87 -6.35
N ILE A 110 8.69 -4.32 -5.15
CA ILE A 110 7.74 -3.22 -4.98
C ILE A 110 8.27 -1.91 -5.60
N GLU A 111 9.48 -1.49 -5.22
CA GLU A 111 10.03 -0.19 -5.63
C GLU A 111 10.72 -0.22 -6.99
N GLY A 112 11.34 -1.36 -7.32
CA GLY A 112 12.08 -1.55 -8.56
C GLY A 112 11.20 -2.02 -9.71
N PHE A 113 10.28 -2.96 -9.47
CA PHE A 113 9.47 -3.55 -10.54
C PHE A 113 8.03 -3.04 -10.57
N TYR A 114 7.24 -3.27 -9.52
CA TYR A 114 5.81 -2.95 -9.49
C TYR A 114 5.55 -1.46 -9.73
N ASN A 115 6.19 -0.58 -8.97
CA ASN A 115 5.94 0.86 -9.10
C ASN A 115 6.50 1.46 -10.41
N ARG A 116 7.54 0.86 -11.01
CA ARG A 116 8.33 1.49 -12.10
C ARG A 116 8.32 0.78 -13.44
N ASN A 117 7.92 -0.49 -13.50
CA ASN A 117 8.01 -1.33 -14.70
C ASN A 117 6.71 -2.09 -14.98
N ARG A 118 5.89 -2.36 -13.95
CA ARG A 118 4.62 -3.05 -14.16
C ARG A 118 3.56 -2.10 -14.72
N ILE A 119 3.07 -2.38 -15.91
CA ILE A 119 1.96 -1.63 -16.52
C ILE A 119 0.60 -2.11 -16.01
N HIS A 120 -0.36 -1.19 -15.92
CA HIS A 120 -1.72 -1.49 -15.45
C HIS A 120 -2.77 -0.99 -16.45
N SER A 121 -3.64 -1.89 -16.93
CA SER A 121 -4.71 -1.54 -17.88
C SER A 121 -5.68 -0.49 -17.33
N SER A 122 -5.90 -0.46 -16.02
CA SER A 122 -6.77 0.53 -15.36
C SER A 122 -6.22 1.96 -15.36
N ILE A 123 -4.94 2.15 -15.69
CA ILE A 123 -4.26 3.45 -15.78
C ILE A 123 -3.59 3.60 -17.16
N HIS A 124 -4.33 3.25 -18.22
CA HIS A 124 -3.92 3.41 -19.62
C HIS A 124 -2.64 2.66 -20.00
N TYR A 125 -2.39 1.50 -19.38
CA TYR A 125 -1.18 0.71 -19.61
C TYR A 125 0.12 1.45 -19.27
N LEU A 126 0.04 2.43 -18.36
CA LEU A 126 1.21 3.07 -17.76
C LEU A 126 1.61 2.33 -16.48
N THR A 127 2.85 2.56 -16.05
CA THR A 127 3.30 2.16 -14.72
C THR A 127 2.72 3.11 -13.66
N PRO A 128 2.62 2.67 -12.38
CA PRO A 128 2.15 3.53 -11.32
C PRO A 128 2.92 4.83 -11.19
N GLN A 129 4.25 4.80 -11.39
CA GLN A 129 5.08 5.99 -11.33
C GLN A 129 4.84 6.93 -12.52
N GLU A 130 4.82 6.44 -13.75
CA GLU A 130 4.55 7.28 -14.93
C GLU A 130 3.18 7.97 -14.82
N PHE A 131 2.16 7.24 -14.39
CA PHE A 131 0.82 7.81 -14.21
C PHE A 131 0.77 8.85 -13.09
N GLU A 132 1.48 8.62 -11.98
CA GLU A 132 1.61 9.61 -10.89
C GLU A 132 2.30 10.91 -11.37
N GLU A 133 3.36 10.80 -12.17
CA GLU A 133 4.08 11.95 -12.74
C GLU A 133 3.14 12.76 -13.65
N LEU A 134 2.42 12.11 -14.56
CA LEU A 134 1.42 12.77 -15.42
C LEU A 134 0.27 13.41 -14.63
N ALA A 135 -0.16 12.78 -13.53
CA ALA A 135 -1.20 13.33 -12.66
C ALA A 135 -0.72 14.60 -11.97
N LYS A 136 0.54 14.64 -11.51
CA LYS A 136 1.16 15.82 -10.89
C LYS A 136 1.29 16.98 -11.88
N GLU A 137 1.71 16.71 -13.12
CA GLU A 137 1.82 17.73 -14.17
C GLU A 137 0.48 18.40 -14.50
N LYS A 138 -0.62 17.65 -14.46
CA LYS A 138 -1.98 18.19 -14.71
C LYS A 138 -2.53 19.00 -13.54
N MET A 139 -1.96 18.87 -12.35
CA MET A 139 -2.37 19.57 -11.14
C MET A 139 -1.51 20.81 -10.86
N ALA A 140 -0.39 20.98 -11.57
CA ALA A 140 0.49 22.15 -11.52
C ALA A 140 0.00 23.26 -12.45
#